data_AF-A0A926ADC6-F1
#
_entry.id   AF-A0A926ADC6-F1
#
_cell.length_a   1.000
_cell.length_b   1.000
_cell.length_c   1.000
_cell.angle_alpha   90.00
_cell.angle_beta   90.00
_cell.angle_gamma   90.00
#
_symmetry.space_group_name_H-M   'P 1'
#
loop_
_entity.id
_entity.type
_entity.pdbx_description
1 polymer ?
#
loop_
_entity_poly.entity_id
_entity_poly.type
_entity_poly.pdbx_seq_one_letter_code
_entity_poly.pdbx_strand_id
1 'polypeptide(L)'
;MKVVLAGVERELRNRRYCLLCVPFRGQNNLSVAQVAGRRTSPGTARFRRWQERARSERKSALVSLLGGKCLRCGYDRCTAALEFHHREPKEKLFNLGKDNLLKRWEAVVAEAKKCDLVCANCHREIEDEIRQAEIDSLESGQAPGDGPITHRSVWI
;
A
#
# COMPACT_ATOMS: atom_id res chain seq x y z
N MET A 1 7.18 38.38 -10.50
CA MET A 1 6.51 39.22 -9.50
C MET A 1 6.28 38.33 -8.31
N LYS A 2 6.88 38.65 -7.16
CA LYS A 2 6.69 37.88 -5.93
C LYS A 2 5.68 38.62 -5.06
N VAL A 3 4.77 37.89 -4.42
CA VAL A 3 3.72 38.44 -3.56
C VAL A 3 3.65 37.60 -2.30
N VAL A 4 3.55 38.26 -1.16
CA VAL A 4 3.39 37.61 0.15
C VAL A 4 1.90 37.49 0.44
N LEU A 5 1.43 36.26 0.63
CA LEU A 5 0.05 35.98 1.06
C LEU A 5 0.05 35.12 2.32
N ALA A 6 -0.72 35.54 3.32
CA ALA A 6 -0.80 34.87 4.63
C ALA A 6 0.60 34.57 5.22
N GLY A 7 1.52 35.54 5.11
CA GLY A 7 2.88 35.44 5.66
C GLY A 7 3.89 34.62 4.84
N VAL A 8 3.53 34.10 3.66
CA VAL A 8 4.47 33.35 2.82
C VAL A 8 4.70 34.02 1.47
N GLU A 9 5.97 34.29 1.14
CA GLU A 9 6.39 34.85 -0.15
C GLU A 9 6.24 33.82 -1.27
N ARG A 10 5.54 34.19 -2.34
CA ARG A 10 5.26 33.31 -3.48
C ARG A 10 5.57 34.01 -4.80
N GLU A 11 6.28 33.31 -5.69
CA GLU A 11 6.62 33.83 -7.01
C GLU A 11 5.51 33.57 -8.03
N LEU A 12 4.92 34.64 -8.56
CA LEU A 12 3.79 34.62 -9.49
C LEU A 12 4.20 34.62 -10.97
N ARG A 13 5.51 34.70 -11.27
CA ARG A 13 6.04 34.78 -12.65
C ARG A 13 5.65 33.57 -13.52
N ASN A 14 5.46 32.40 -12.92
CA ASN A 14 5.12 31.16 -13.63
C ASN A 14 3.69 30.64 -13.34
N ARG A 15 2.78 31.48 -12.82
CA ARG A 15 1.39 31.08 -12.56
C ARG A 15 0.46 31.52 -13.70
N ARG A 16 -0.32 30.57 -14.23
CA ARG A 16 -1.34 30.80 -15.29
C ARG A 16 -2.68 31.33 -14.78
N TYR A 17 -2.98 31.19 -13.49
CA TYR A 17 -4.27 31.58 -12.89
C TYR A 17 -4.07 32.33 -11.58
N CYS A 18 -5.00 33.26 -11.31
CA CYS A 18 -5.02 34.11 -10.13
C CYS A 18 -5.18 33.28 -8.83
N LEU A 19 -4.74 33.83 -7.70
CA LEU A 19 -4.79 33.14 -6.40
C LEU A 19 -6.21 33.01 -5.84
N LEU A 20 -7.16 33.81 -6.35
CA LEU A 20 -8.59 33.70 -6.06
C LEU A 20 -9.27 32.57 -6.87
N CYS A 21 -8.63 32.13 -7.96
CA CYS A 21 -9.23 31.25 -8.96
C CYS A 21 -9.04 29.75 -8.65
N VAL A 22 -7.99 29.36 -7.91
CA VAL A 22 -7.72 27.96 -7.51
C VAL A 22 -7.06 27.95 -6.13
N PRO A 23 -7.82 27.75 -5.05
CA PRO A 23 -7.26 27.58 -3.72
C PRO A 23 -6.71 26.16 -3.64
N PHE A 24 -5.38 26.05 -3.75
CA PHE A 24 -4.56 24.90 -3.38
C PHE A 24 -4.67 23.62 -4.27
N ARG A 25 -3.60 23.44 -5.09
CA ARG A 25 -3.08 22.19 -5.70
C ARG A 25 -4.10 21.11 -6.13
N GLY A 26 -4.45 21.12 -7.40
CA GLY A 26 -4.82 19.90 -8.14
C GLY A 26 -3.84 19.69 -9.30
N GLN A 27 -3.18 18.55 -9.37
CA GLN A 27 -2.11 18.23 -10.35
C GLN A 27 -2.59 18.10 -11.81
N ASN A 28 -3.77 18.60 -12.19
CA ASN A 28 -4.24 18.57 -13.56
C ASN A 28 -4.71 19.97 -13.97
N ASN A 29 -3.86 20.70 -14.69
CA ASN A 29 -4.17 22.01 -15.31
C ASN A 29 -5.07 21.88 -16.56
N LEU A 30 -5.69 20.72 -16.75
CA LEU A 30 -6.56 20.44 -17.86
C LEU A 30 -7.98 20.85 -17.48
N SER A 31 -8.56 21.79 -18.23
CA SER A 31 -9.96 22.18 -18.07
C SER A 31 -10.88 20.98 -18.30
N VAL A 32 -12.08 21.00 -17.72
CA VAL A 32 -13.09 19.95 -17.94
C VAL A 32 -13.33 19.70 -19.43
N ALA A 33 -13.29 20.75 -20.27
CA ALA A 33 -13.37 20.63 -21.73
C ALA A 33 -12.15 19.91 -22.36
N GLN A 34 -10.94 20.03 -21.77
CA GLN A 34 -9.71 19.37 -22.24
C GLN A 34 -9.60 17.89 -21.83
N VAL A 35 -10.43 17.42 -20.89
CA VAL A 35 -10.54 16.00 -20.49
C VAL A 35 -11.85 15.35 -20.93
N ALA A 36 -12.92 16.12 -21.11
CA ALA A 36 -14.17 15.65 -21.67
C ALA A 36 -13.93 15.15 -23.11
N GLY A 37 -14.12 13.85 -23.33
CA GLY A 37 -13.95 13.22 -24.63
C GLY A 37 -12.60 12.54 -24.87
N ARG A 38 -11.68 12.50 -23.88
CA ARG A 38 -10.52 11.59 -23.94
C ARG A 38 -11.02 10.15 -23.92
N ARG A 39 -11.12 9.52 -25.09
CA ARG A 39 -11.34 8.08 -25.20
C ARG A 39 -10.09 7.39 -24.65
N THR A 40 -10.25 6.55 -23.63
CA THR A 40 -9.18 5.59 -23.30
C THR A 40 -8.98 4.71 -24.53
N SER A 41 -7.74 4.54 -24.97
CA SER A 41 -7.47 3.72 -26.14
C SER A 41 -7.95 2.28 -25.85
N PRO A 42 -8.58 1.57 -26.81
CA PRO A 42 -8.98 0.18 -26.61
C PRO A 42 -7.79 -0.72 -26.16
N GLY A 43 -6.58 -0.37 -26.60
CA GLY A 43 -5.33 -0.99 -26.16
C GLY A 43 -5.07 -0.83 -24.65
N THR A 44 -5.35 0.34 -24.05
CA THR A 44 -5.23 0.52 -22.59
C THR A 44 -6.30 -0.27 -21.83
N ALA A 45 -7.52 -0.39 -22.35
CA ALA A 45 -8.59 -1.16 -21.70
C ALA A 45 -8.30 -2.68 -21.72
N ARG A 46 -7.84 -3.22 -22.85
CA ARG A 46 -7.44 -4.63 -23.00
C ARG A 46 -6.28 -4.95 -22.06
N PHE A 47 -5.26 -4.09 -22.04
CA PHE A 47 -4.10 -4.25 -21.17
C PHE A 47 -4.48 -4.23 -19.69
N ARG A 48 -5.36 -3.30 -19.27
CA ARG A 48 -5.85 -3.25 -17.88
C ARG A 48 -6.57 -4.54 -17.47
N ARG A 49 -7.46 -5.06 -18.32
CA ARG A 49 -8.15 -6.35 -18.05
C ARG A 49 -7.18 -7.52 -17.93
N TRP A 50 -6.18 -7.58 -18.81
CA TRP A 50 -5.12 -8.59 -18.73
C TRP A 50 -4.34 -8.48 -17.41
N GLN A 51 -3.96 -7.26 -17.00
CA GLN A 51 -3.28 -7.04 -15.72
C GLN A 51 -4.12 -7.45 -14.52
N GLU A 52 -5.41 -7.09 -14.49
CA GLU A 52 -6.34 -7.46 -13.42
C GLU A 52 -6.47 -8.97 -13.29
N ARG A 53 -6.65 -9.67 -14.42
CA ARG A 53 -6.70 -11.14 -14.47
C ARG A 53 -5.40 -11.76 -13.97
N ALA A 54 -4.26 -11.33 -14.50
CA ALA A 54 -2.95 -11.85 -14.10
C ALA A 54 -2.65 -11.63 -12.61
N ARG A 55 -3.04 -10.47 -12.03
CA ARG A 55 -2.93 -10.22 -10.59
C ARG A 55 -3.82 -11.15 -9.78
N SER A 56 -5.06 -11.38 -10.22
CA SER A 56 -6.00 -12.27 -9.54
C SER A 56 -5.49 -13.72 -9.51
N GLU A 57 -5.05 -14.22 -10.67
CA GLU A 57 -4.51 -15.58 -10.82
C GLU A 57 -3.27 -15.78 -9.93
N ARG A 58 -2.33 -14.82 -9.95
CA ARG A 58 -1.13 -14.87 -9.10
C ARG A 58 -1.46 -14.78 -7.62
N LYS A 59 -2.39 -13.91 -7.20
CA LYS A 59 -2.84 -13.83 -5.80
C LYS A 59 -3.42 -15.16 -5.36
N SER A 60 -4.28 -15.78 -6.17
CA SER A 60 -4.88 -17.09 -5.87
C SER A 60 -3.82 -18.19 -5.71
N ALA A 61 -2.81 -18.21 -6.57
CA ALA A 61 -1.71 -19.16 -6.48
C ALA A 61 -0.90 -19.00 -5.18
N LEU A 62 -0.59 -17.76 -4.77
CA LEU A 62 0.11 -17.48 -3.52
C LEU A 62 -0.74 -17.81 -2.28
N VAL A 63 -2.03 -17.50 -2.32
CA VAL A 63 -2.99 -17.86 -1.26
C VAL A 63 -3.01 -19.37 -1.08
N SER A 64 -3.08 -20.12 -2.17
CA SER A 64 -3.06 -21.60 -2.14
C SER A 64 -1.73 -22.13 -1.58
N LEU A 65 -0.60 -21.51 -1.97
CA LEU A 65 0.73 -21.86 -1.47
C LEU A 65 0.85 -21.69 0.06
N LEU A 66 0.19 -20.68 0.63
CA LEU A 66 0.23 -20.36 2.06
C LEU A 66 -0.92 -20.99 2.86
N GLY A 67 -1.65 -21.96 2.28
CA GLY A 67 -2.65 -22.76 2.98
C GLY A 67 -4.10 -22.28 2.84
N GLY A 68 -4.36 -21.24 2.05
CA GLY A 68 -5.71 -20.86 1.60
C GLY A 68 -6.60 -20.16 2.62
N LYS A 69 -6.16 -20.00 3.87
CA LYS A 69 -6.93 -19.44 4.97
C LYS A 69 -6.10 -18.49 5.81
N CYS A 70 -6.77 -17.61 6.55
CA CYS A 70 -6.13 -16.77 7.56
C CYS A 70 -5.48 -17.64 8.62
N LEU A 71 -4.20 -17.38 8.90
CA LEU A 71 -3.42 -18.08 9.92
C LEU A 71 -3.95 -17.83 11.34
N ARG A 72 -4.50 -16.63 11.62
CA ARG A 72 -4.99 -16.23 12.94
C ARG A 72 -6.39 -16.76 13.25
N CYS A 73 -7.34 -16.51 12.37
CA CYS A 73 -8.77 -16.76 12.62
C CYS A 73 -9.39 -17.82 11.72
N GLY A 74 -8.63 -18.41 10.79
CA GLY A 74 -9.12 -19.46 9.88
C GLY A 74 -10.02 -18.98 8.74
N TYR A 75 -10.26 -17.68 8.58
CA TYR A 75 -11.08 -17.13 7.49
C TYR A 75 -10.58 -17.56 6.10
N ASP A 76 -11.46 -18.15 5.29
CA ASP A 76 -11.17 -18.70 3.95
C ASP A 76 -12.23 -18.34 2.88
N ARG A 77 -13.31 -17.63 3.27
CA ARG A 77 -14.47 -17.38 2.40
C ARG A 77 -14.18 -16.52 1.17
N CYS A 78 -13.23 -15.60 1.26
CA CYS A 78 -12.92 -14.67 0.18
C CYS A 78 -11.42 -14.40 0.09
N THR A 79 -10.80 -14.87 -1.01
CA THR A 79 -9.37 -14.64 -1.28
C THR A 79 -9.03 -13.16 -1.44
N ALA A 80 -10.00 -12.32 -1.83
CA ALA A 80 -9.81 -10.88 -1.92
C ALA A 80 -9.57 -10.24 -0.55
N ALA A 81 -10.18 -10.78 0.52
CA ALA A 81 -10.06 -10.29 1.90
C ALA A 81 -8.82 -10.83 2.64
N LEU A 82 -8.04 -11.71 2.01
CA LEU A 82 -6.76 -12.18 2.53
C LEU A 82 -5.62 -11.24 2.09
N GLU A 83 -4.70 -10.97 3.01
CA GLU A 83 -3.55 -10.08 2.89
C GLU A 83 -2.27 -10.80 3.33
N PHE A 84 -1.13 -10.37 2.79
CA PHE A 84 0.18 -10.94 3.08
C PHE A 84 0.89 -10.07 4.12
N HIS A 85 0.92 -10.57 5.35
CA HIS A 85 1.58 -9.93 6.48
C HIS A 85 3.05 -10.34 6.55
N HIS A 86 3.99 -9.41 6.60
CA HIS A 86 5.41 -9.78 6.70
C HIS A 86 5.77 -10.11 8.15
N ARG A 87 6.41 -11.27 8.39
CA ARG A 87 6.86 -11.66 9.73
C ARG A 87 7.94 -10.75 10.31
N GLU A 88 8.76 -10.19 9.43
CA GLU A 88 9.82 -9.24 9.78
C GLU A 88 9.82 -8.12 8.72
N PRO A 89 9.43 -6.88 9.07
CA PRO A 89 9.37 -5.77 8.13
C PRO A 89 10.73 -5.40 7.58
N LYS A 90 11.83 -5.68 8.31
CA LYS A 90 13.19 -5.39 7.88
C LYS A 90 13.71 -6.36 6.82
N GLU A 91 13.17 -7.57 6.73
CA GLU A 91 13.60 -8.60 5.78
C GLU A 91 12.86 -8.55 4.42
N LYS A 92 11.83 -7.69 4.30
CA LYS A 92 11.06 -7.56 3.07
C LYS A 92 11.85 -6.82 2.00
N LEU A 93 11.82 -7.35 0.79
CA LEU A 93 12.36 -6.67 -0.39
C LEU A 93 11.32 -5.74 -1.01
N PHE A 94 10.03 -6.11 -0.92
CA PHE A 94 8.93 -5.31 -1.44
C PHE A 94 7.59 -5.71 -0.82
N ASN A 95 6.65 -4.76 -0.72
CA ASN A 95 5.30 -5.10 -0.25
C ASN A 95 4.58 -6.00 -1.25
N LEU A 96 4.02 -7.10 -0.76
CA LEU A 96 3.30 -8.09 -1.56
C LEU A 96 1.85 -7.66 -1.83
N GLY A 97 1.72 -6.63 -2.67
CA GLY A 97 0.45 -6.02 -3.06
C GLY A 97 0.22 -5.99 -4.57
N LYS A 98 -0.87 -5.33 -4.99
CA LYS A 98 -1.30 -5.23 -6.41
C LYS A 98 -0.19 -4.76 -7.36
N ASP A 99 0.68 -3.87 -6.90
CA ASP A 99 1.75 -3.27 -7.72
C ASP A 99 2.92 -4.22 -7.96
N ASN A 100 3.18 -5.14 -7.02
CA ASN A 100 4.35 -6.02 -7.06
C ASN A 100 4.02 -7.47 -7.45
N LEU A 101 2.73 -7.84 -7.51
CA LEU A 101 2.29 -9.18 -7.93
C LEU A 101 2.73 -9.55 -9.36
N LEU A 102 2.95 -8.58 -10.24
CA LEU A 102 3.37 -8.81 -11.63
C LEU A 102 4.90 -8.86 -11.83
N LYS A 103 5.71 -8.84 -10.76
CA LYS A 103 7.17 -9.04 -10.82
C LYS A 103 7.53 -10.48 -11.26
N ARG A 104 8.83 -10.80 -11.37
CA ARG A 104 9.29 -12.18 -11.66
C ARG A 104 8.69 -13.16 -10.65
N TRP A 105 8.12 -14.26 -11.14
CA TRP A 105 7.29 -15.15 -10.32
C TRP A 105 8.07 -15.75 -9.16
N GLU A 106 9.32 -16.13 -9.40
CA GLU A 106 10.22 -16.72 -8.42
C GLU A 106 10.51 -15.74 -7.27
N ALA A 107 10.70 -14.46 -7.59
CA ALA A 107 10.89 -13.42 -6.58
C ALA A 107 9.63 -13.18 -5.76
N VAL A 108 8.45 -13.21 -6.40
CA VAL A 108 7.16 -13.07 -5.71
C VAL A 108 6.91 -14.25 -4.77
N VAL A 109 7.21 -15.49 -5.20
CA VAL A 109 7.09 -16.69 -4.36
C VAL A 109 8.08 -16.66 -3.21
N ALA A 110 9.34 -16.25 -3.46
CA ALA A 110 10.35 -16.12 -2.41
C ALA A 110 9.92 -15.10 -1.33
N GLU A 111 9.35 -13.97 -1.75
CA GLU A 111 8.83 -12.98 -0.81
C GLU A 111 7.58 -13.48 -0.07
N ALA A 112 6.68 -14.18 -0.77
CA ALA A 112 5.47 -14.72 -0.15
C ALA A 112 5.78 -15.74 0.95
N LYS A 113 6.87 -16.50 0.81
CA LYS A 113 7.34 -17.42 1.86
C LYS A 113 7.76 -16.72 3.14
N LYS A 114 8.10 -15.42 3.11
CA LYS A 114 8.40 -14.60 4.30
C LYS A 114 7.14 -14.02 4.96
N CYS A 115 6.00 -14.14 4.29
CA CYS A 115 4.73 -13.60 4.75
C CYS A 115 3.89 -14.68 5.44
N ASP A 116 3.02 -14.24 6.33
CA ASP A 116 1.89 -14.99 6.84
C ASP A 116 0.62 -14.53 6.12
N LEU A 117 -0.25 -15.48 5.81
CA LEU A 117 -1.52 -15.19 5.18
C LEU A 117 -2.55 -14.88 6.26
N VAL A 118 -3.08 -13.66 6.29
CA VAL A 118 -4.06 -13.21 7.30
C VAL A 118 -5.24 -12.53 6.63
N CYS A 119 -6.40 -12.45 7.28
CA CYS A 119 -7.51 -11.65 6.76
C CYS A 119 -7.29 -10.16 7.07
N ALA A 120 -7.98 -9.29 6.34
CA ALA A 120 -7.87 -7.84 6.52
C ALA A 120 -8.08 -7.37 7.97
N ASN A 121 -9.00 -8.00 8.72
CA ASN A 121 -9.23 -7.64 10.13
C ASN A 121 -8.02 -8.01 10.98
N CYS A 122 -7.58 -9.27 10.91
CA CYS A 122 -6.41 -9.72 11.67
C CYS A 122 -5.15 -8.97 11.28
N HIS A 123 -4.99 -8.60 10.01
CA HIS A 123 -3.87 -7.77 9.56
C HIS A 123 -3.84 -6.42 10.28
N ARG A 124 -5.00 -5.76 10.43
CA ARG A 124 -5.11 -4.49 11.16
C ARG A 124 -4.88 -4.65 12.66
N GLU A 125 -5.39 -5.72 13.25
CA GLU A 125 -5.14 -6.04 14.67
C GLU A 125 -3.63 -6.22 14.91
N ILE A 126 -2.93 -6.96 14.05
CA ILE A 126 -1.49 -7.15 14.15
C ILE A 126 -0.74 -5.83 14.02
N GLU A 127 -1.07 -5.01 13.00
CA GLU A 127 -0.46 -3.69 12.83
C GLU A 127 -0.66 -2.79 14.07
N ASP A 128 -1.85 -2.83 14.68
CA ASP A 128 -2.16 -2.04 15.86
C ASP A 128 -1.45 -2.54 17.12
N GLU A 129 -1.38 -3.86 17.33
CA GLU A 129 -0.63 -4.48 18.44
C GLU A 129 0.84 -4.06 18.45
N ILE A 130 1.48 -4.00 17.28
CA ILE A 130 2.88 -3.55 17.17
C ILE A 130 3.00 -2.07 17.48
N ARG A 131 2.10 -1.26 16.93
CA ARG A 131 2.06 0.19 17.19
C ARG A 131 1.85 0.47 18.68
N GLN A 132 0.99 -0.29 19.35
CA GLN A 132 0.78 -0.19 20.80
C GLN A 132 2.05 -0.61 21.56
N ALA A 133 2.68 -1.74 21.21
CA ALA A 133 3.92 -2.17 21.84
C ALA A 133 5.07 -1.15 21.68
N GLU A 134 5.14 -0.44 20.54
CA GLU A 134 6.07 0.66 20.32
C GLU A 134 5.80 1.85 21.25
N ILE A 135 4.52 2.22 21.42
CA ILE A 135 4.11 3.32 22.31
C ILE A 135 4.41 2.97 23.78
N ASP A 136 4.03 1.77 24.22
CA ASP A 136 4.23 1.32 25.60
C ASP A 136 5.73 1.30 25.97
N SER A 137 6.58 0.93 25.01
CA SER A 137 8.05 0.94 25.17
C SER A 137 8.63 2.35 25.33
N LEU A 138 7.99 3.37 24.73
CA LEU A 138 8.39 4.77 24.87
C LEU A 138 7.93 5.35 26.21
N GLU A 139 6.75 4.95 26.69
CA GLU A 139 6.18 5.41 27.97
C GLU A 139 6.87 4.79 29.18
N SER A 140 7.41 3.56 29.07
CA SER A 140 8.13 2.87 30.15
C SER A 140 9.55 3.37 30.41
N GLY A 141 10.08 4.30 29.60
CA GLY A 141 11.42 4.88 29.79
C GLY A 141 12.58 3.90 29.60
N GLN A 142 12.33 2.72 29.04
CA GLN A 142 13.37 1.80 28.62
C GLN A 142 13.80 2.18 27.20
N ALA A 143 15.10 2.46 27.02
CA ALA A 143 15.66 2.69 25.69
C ALA A 143 15.24 1.52 24.77
N PRO A 144 14.72 1.77 23.56
CA PRO A 144 14.34 0.70 22.66
C PRO A 144 15.57 -0.15 22.44
N GLY A 145 15.55 -1.40 22.93
CA GLY A 145 16.60 -2.35 22.62
C GLY A 145 16.66 -2.46 21.10
N ASP A 146 17.87 -2.38 20.53
CA ASP A 146 18.13 -2.41 19.07
C ASP A 146 17.64 -3.68 18.34
N GLY A 147 16.90 -4.55 19.03
CA GLY A 147 16.26 -5.73 18.46
C GLY A 147 15.01 -5.34 17.65
N PRO A 148 14.80 -5.92 16.45
CA PRO A 148 13.53 -5.78 15.76
C PRO A 148 12.39 -6.32 16.66
N ILE A 149 11.30 -5.57 16.77
CA ILE A 149 10.03 -6.12 17.26
C ILE A 149 9.59 -7.14 16.20
N THR A 150 10.03 -8.38 16.34
CA THR A 150 9.67 -9.44 15.42
C THR A 150 8.18 -9.70 15.58
N HIS A 151 7.41 -9.84 14.50
CA HIS A 151 5.98 -10.08 14.64
C HIS A 151 5.68 -11.42 15.30
N ARG A 152 6.67 -12.33 15.36
CA ARG A 152 6.57 -13.71 15.86
C ARG A 152 6.38 -13.81 17.38
N SER A 153 6.78 -12.78 18.13
CA SER A 153 6.62 -12.73 19.60
C SER A 153 5.17 -12.46 20.05
N VAL A 154 4.26 -12.16 19.14
CA VAL A 154 2.82 -11.98 19.42
C VAL A 154 2.02 -13.29 19.22
N TRP A 155 2.67 -14.36 18.75
CA TRP A 155 2.03 -15.62 18.32
C TRP A 155 2.41 -16.86 19.14
N ILE A 156 2.93 -16.68 20.35
CA ILE A 156 3.16 -17.77 21.33
C ILE A 156 2.42 -17.44 22.62
#